data_AF-A0A349XQY6-F1
#
_entry.id   AF-A0A349XQY6-F1
#
_cell.length_a   1.000
_cell.length_b   1.000
_cell.length_c   1.000
_cell.angle_alpha   90.00
_cell.angle_beta   90.00
_cell.angle_gamma   90.00
#
_symmetry.space_group_name_H-M   'P 1'
#
loop_
_entity.id
_entity.type
_entity.pdbx_description
1 polymer ?
#
loop_
_entity_poly.entity_id
_entity_poly.type
_entity_poly.pdbx_seq_one_letter_code
_entity_poly.pdbx_strand_id
1 'polypeptide(L)'
;MIHMGLLNIIRRMALREKQSIREISRRTGLSRNTIAKYLKAGTIEPTFTIPERPSKLDPFADKLAAWLKTEAGRSRKQRRTLKQLHADLVVLGFTGSYGRVAAFARDWRADRQREQQTT
;
A
#
# COMPACT_ATOMS: atom_id res chain seq x y z
N MET A 1 -9.01 -5.39 -13.81
CA MET A 1 -7.63 -5.47 -14.34
C MET A 1 -7.74 -5.37 -15.86
N ILE A 2 -7.24 -4.30 -16.48
CA ILE A 2 -7.26 -4.17 -17.95
C ILE A 2 -5.90 -4.66 -18.43
N HIS A 3 -5.88 -5.71 -19.25
CA HIS A 3 -4.65 -6.17 -19.89
C HIS A 3 -4.10 -5.05 -20.79
N MET A 4 -2.82 -4.69 -20.63
CA MET A 4 -2.13 -3.73 -21.49
C MET A 4 -2.23 -4.08 -22.98
N GLY A 5 -2.37 -5.36 -23.32
CA GLY A 5 -2.64 -5.82 -24.68
C GLY A 5 -3.93 -5.26 -25.28
N LEU A 6 -5.01 -5.16 -24.50
CA LEU A 6 -6.30 -4.68 -24.97
C LEU A 6 -6.29 -3.17 -25.29
N LEU A 7 -5.57 -2.38 -24.48
CA LEU A 7 -5.39 -0.95 -24.71
C LEU A 7 -4.60 -0.69 -26.01
N ASN A 8 -3.55 -1.48 -26.26
CA ASN A 8 -2.75 -1.38 -27.49
C ASN A 8 -3.54 -1.73 -28.74
N ILE A 9 -4.40 -2.75 -28.69
CA ILE A 9 -5.30 -3.12 -29.80
C ILE A 9 -6.28 -1.98 -30.11
N ILE A 10 -6.96 -1.43 -29.10
CA ILE A 10 -7.91 -0.32 -29.27
C ILE A 10 -7.23 0.91 -29.89
N ARG A 11 -6.02 1.25 -29.42
CA ARG A 11 -5.24 2.36 -29.98
C ARG A 11 -4.81 2.11 -31.41
N ARG A 12 -4.38 0.89 -31.75
CA ARG A 12 -4.02 0.54 -33.13
C ARG A 12 -5.22 0.73 -34.06
N MET A 13 -6.38 0.21 -33.65
CA MET A 13 -7.61 0.31 -34.43
C MET A 13 -8.06 1.77 -34.61
N ALA A 14 -7.99 2.59 -33.56
CA ALA A 14 -8.42 3.98 -33.62
C ALA A 14 -7.43 4.92 -34.32
N LEU A 15 -6.14 4.83 -33.98
CA LEU A 15 -5.12 5.80 -34.38
C LEU A 15 -4.39 5.42 -35.67
N ARG A 16 -4.16 4.11 -35.90
CA ARG A 16 -3.49 3.63 -37.13
C ARG A 16 -4.48 3.22 -38.20
N GLU A 17 -5.45 2.38 -37.83
CA GLU A 17 -6.44 1.84 -38.78
C GLU A 17 -7.63 2.80 -38.99
N LYS A 18 -7.67 3.94 -38.28
CA LYS A 18 -8.71 5.00 -38.36
C LYS A 18 -10.16 4.47 -38.25
N GLN A 19 -10.36 3.35 -37.55
CA GLN A 19 -11.69 2.79 -37.34
C GLN A 19 -12.52 3.64 -36.38
N SER A 20 -13.82 3.71 -36.64
CA SER A 20 -14.75 4.43 -35.76
C SER A 20 -14.88 3.75 -34.39
N ILE A 21 -15.14 4.53 -33.34
CA ILE A 21 -15.38 4.00 -31.97
C ILE A 21 -16.51 2.95 -31.97
N ARG A 22 -17.52 3.10 -32.85
CA ARG A 22 -18.61 2.13 -33.00
C ARG A 22 -18.11 0.79 -33.53
N GLU A 23 -17.16 0.80 -34.46
CA GLU A 23 -16.59 -0.41 -35.04
C GLU A 23 -15.66 -1.13 -34.06
N ILE A 24 -14.85 -0.36 -33.33
CA ILE A 24 -14.02 -0.90 -32.24
C ILE A 24 -14.90 -1.54 -31.17
N SER A 25 -16.02 -0.90 -30.81
CA SER A 25 -16.99 -1.46 -29.85
C SER A 25 -17.58 -2.79 -30.30
N ARG A 26 -17.95 -2.91 -31.58
CA ARG A 26 -18.45 -4.17 -32.15
C ARG A 26 -17.40 -5.28 -32.16
N ARG A 27 -16.14 -4.96 -32.46
CA ARG A 27 -15.06 -5.95 -32.54
C ARG A 27 -14.47 -6.35 -31.18
N THR A 28 -14.46 -5.45 -30.21
CA THR A 28 -13.85 -5.68 -28.89
C THR A 28 -14.87 -6.02 -27.79
N GLY A 29 -16.17 -5.87 -28.05
CA GLY A 29 -17.23 -6.06 -27.06
C GLY A 29 -17.26 -5.02 -25.95
N LEU A 30 -16.43 -3.97 -26.04
CA LEU A 30 -16.35 -2.91 -25.04
C LEU A 30 -17.38 -1.82 -25.30
N SER A 31 -17.85 -1.20 -24.22
CA SER A 31 -18.73 -0.04 -24.33
C SER A 31 -18.00 1.12 -25.03
N ARG A 32 -18.75 1.90 -25.80
CA ARG A 32 -18.23 3.10 -26.48
C ARG A 32 -17.61 4.09 -25.47
N ASN A 33 -18.19 4.18 -24.26
CA ASN A 33 -17.69 5.02 -23.17
C ASN A 33 -16.33 4.56 -22.67
N THR A 34 -16.13 3.24 -22.55
CA THR A 34 -14.86 2.64 -22.17
C THR A 34 -13.78 2.90 -23.21
N ILE A 35 -14.10 2.75 -24.50
CA ILE A 35 -13.18 3.03 -25.61
C ILE A 35 -12.81 4.52 -25.63
N ALA A 36 -13.80 5.42 -25.51
CA ALA A 36 -13.56 6.86 -25.45
C ALA A 36 -12.68 7.24 -24.26
N LYS A 37 -12.92 6.65 -23.08
CA LYS A 37 -12.08 6.84 -21.89
C LYS A 37 -10.64 6.39 -22.13
N TYR A 38 -10.44 5.23 -22.75
CA TYR A 38 -9.10 4.69 -23.04
C TYR A 38 -8.34 5.49 -24.12
N LEU A 39 -9.04 6.02 -25.12
CA LEU A 39 -8.43 6.90 -26.12
C LEU A 39 -8.07 8.26 -25.52
N LYS A 40 -8.92 8.82 -24.65
CA LYS A 40 -8.68 10.11 -23.98
C LYS A 40 -7.56 10.03 -22.95
N ALA A 41 -7.48 8.93 -22.21
CA ALA A 41 -6.66 8.88 -21.00
C ALA A 41 -5.17 8.61 -21.25
N GLY A 42 -4.69 8.48 -22.49
CA GLY A 42 -3.27 8.28 -22.76
C GLY A 42 -2.71 7.06 -22.02
N THR A 43 -1.38 6.95 -21.90
CA THR A 43 -0.68 5.84 -21.22
C THR A 43 -0.98 5.89 -19.72
N ILE A 44 -2.13 5.33 -19.33
CA ILE A 44 -2.46 5.12 -17.93
C ILE A 44 -1.61 3.93 -17.47
N GLU A 45 -0.45 4.22 -16.89
CA GLU A 45 0.06 3.34 -15.85
C GLU A 45 -1.07 3.19 -14.82
N PRO A 46 -1.60 1.99 -14.57
CA PRO A 46 -2.67 1.82 -13.61
C PRO A 46 -2.14 2.19 -12.22
N THR A 47 -2.31 3.45 -11.83
CA THR A 47 -1.98 3.93 -10.50
C THR A 47 -3.02 3.34 -9.55
N PHE A 48 -2.67 2.22 -8.94
CA PHE A 48 -3.40 1.71 -7.80
C PHE A 48 -3.15 2.65 -6.63
N THR A 49 -4.00 3.65 -6.47
CA THR A 49 -4.04 4.44 -5.24
C THR A 49 -4.58 3.51 -4.16
N ILE A 50 -3.68 2.89 -3.39
CA ILE A 50 -4.05 2.18 -2.17
C ILE A 50 -4.59 3.28 -1.24
N PRO A 51 -5.88 3.26 -0.85
CA PRO A 51 -6.35 4.24 0.11
C PRO A 51 -5.52 4.08 1.38
N GLU A 52 -4.91 5.18 1.82
CA GLU A 52 -4.15 5.23 3.06
C GLU A 52 -5.15 4.98 4.19
N ARG A 53 -5.26 3.72 4.62
CA ARG A 53 -6.19 3.32 5.67
C ARG A 53 -5.56 3.72 7.00
N PRO A 54 -6.14 4.68 7.74
CA PRO A 54 -5.63 5.02 9.06
C PRO A 54 -5.72 3.76 9.92
N SER A 55 -4.57 3.26 10.34
CA SER A 55 -4.49 2.08 11.17
C SER A 55 -4.81 2.49 12.60
N LYS A 56 -5.53 1.65 13.35
CA LYS A 56 -5.83 1.90 14.77
C LYS A 56 -4.59 2.10 15.65
N LEU A 57 -3.41 1.77 15.11
CA LEU A 57 -2.13 1.93 15.78
C LEU A 57 -1.50 3.31 15.53
N ASP A 58 -1.96 4.08 14.54
CA ASP A 58 -1.37 5.37 14.16
C ASP A 58 -1.35 6.38 15.33
N PRO A 59 -2.40 6.51 16.16
CA PRO A 59 -2.36 7.39 17.33
C PRO A 59 -1.35 6.99 18.40
N PHE A 60 -0.91 5.72 18.38
CA PHE A 60 0.01 5.14 19.36
C PHE A 60 1.40 4.87 18.76
N ALA A 61 1.61 5.15 17.47
CA ALA A 61 2.82 4.80 16.74
C ALA A 61 4.05 5.48 17.37
N ASP A 62 3.97 6.78 17.65
CA ASP A 62 5.07 7.54 18.26
C ASP A 62 5.44 7.01 19.64
N LYS A 63 4.43 6.70 20.47
CA LYS A 63 4.63 6.16 21.81
C LYS A 63 5.25 4.77 21.76
N LEU A 64 4.76 3.91 20.86
CA LEU A 64 5.30 2.57 20.66
C LEU A 64 6.74 2.62 20.13
N ALA A 65 7.05 3.53 19.20
CA ALA A 65 8.41 3.75 18.71
C ALA A 65 9.35 4.22 19.83
N ALA A 66 8.90 5.14 20.69
CA ALA A 66 9.66 5.60 21.84
C ALA A 66 9.98 4.45 22.80
N TRP A 67 8.98 3.62 23.14
CA TRP A 67 9.19 2.43 23.96
C TRP A 67 10.15 1.44 23.31
N LEU A 68 9.99 1.14 22.02
CA LEU A 68 10.91 0.25 21.30
C LEU A 68 12.35 0.78 21.31
N LYS A 69 12.55 2.11 21.22
CA LYS A 69 13.87 2.75 21.32
C LYS A 69 14.47 2.56 22.72
N THR A 70 13.70 2.80 23.78
CA THR A 70 14.13 2.58 25.16
C THR A 70 14.47 1.10 25.42
N GLU A 71 13.63 0.19 24.94
CA GLU A 71 13.81 -1.25 25.12
C GLU A 71 14.99 -1.80 24.32
N ALA A 72 15.30 -1.22 23.16
CA ALA A 72 16.48 -1.59 22.37
C ALA A 72 17.80 -1.32 23.12
N GLY A 73 17.85 -0.26 23.94
CA GLY A 73 19.02 0.08 24.76
C GLY A 73 19.16 -0.73 26.06
N ARG A 74 18.12 -1.46 26.48
CA ARG A 74 18.14 -2.27 27.70
C ARG A 74 18.79 -3.63 27.48
N SER A 75 19.43 -4.14 28.56
CA SER A 75 19.94 -5.50 28.63
C SER A 75 18.82 -6.52 28.40
N ARG A 76 19.15 -7.66 27.79
CA ARG A 76 18.20 -8.72 27.42
C ARG A 76 17.30 -9.15 28.58
N LYS A 77 17.82 -9.18 29.82
CA LYS A 77 17.07 -9.59 31.02
C LYS A 77 16.06 -8.54 31.51
N GLN A 78 16.26 -7.27 31.17
CA GLN A 78 15.44 -6.14 31.62
C GLN A 78 14.52 -5.60 30.52
N ARG A 79 14.63 -6.14 29.31
CA ARG A 79 13.86 -5.71 28.15
C ARG A 79 12.41 -6.19 28.25
N ARG A 80 11.46 -5.27 28.15
CA ARG A 80 10.03 -5.58 28.05
C ARG A 80 9.74 -6.35 26.77
N THR A 81 8.86 -7.34 26.89
CA THR A 81 8.39 -8.13 25.75
C THR A 81 7.34 -7.36 24.95
N LEU A 82 7.16 -7.70 23.66
CA LEU A 82 6.11 -7.11 22.83
C LEU A 82 4.70 -7.37 23.39
N LYS A 83 4.50 -8.48 24.12
CA LYS A 83 3.24 -8.76 24.82
C LYS A 83 2.98 -7.76 25.94
N GLN A 84 4.01 -7.39 26.70
CA GLN A 84 3.92 -6.35 27.73
C GLN A 84 3.66 -4.98 27.12
N LEU A 85 4.38 -4.62 26.05
CA LEU A 85 4.12 -3.35 25.34
C LEU A 85 2.71 -3.28 24.75
N HIS A 86 2.17 -4.41 24.26
CA HIS A 86 0.77 -4.48 23.83
C HIS A 86 -0.20 -4.29 25.00
N ALA A 87 0.04 -4.93 26.15
CA ALA A 87 -0.78 -4.72 27.34
C ALA A 87 -0.76 -3.24 27.80
N ASP A 88 0.42 -2.62 27.81
CA ASP A 88 0.59 -1.20 28.11
C ASP A 88 -0.18 -0.32 27.10
N LEU A 89 -0.20 -0.68 25.82
CA LEU A 89 -1.02 0.00 24.80
C LEU A 89 -2.53 -0.17 25.04
N VAL A 90 -2.98 -1.37 25.40
CA VAL A 90 -4.40 -1.64 25.68
C VAL A 90 -4.89 -0.80 26.86
N VAL A 91 -4.07 -0.64 27.91
CA VAL A 91 -4.36 0.25 29.05
C VAL A 91 -4.51 1.71 28.62
N LEU A 92 -3.78 2.13 27.58
CA LEU A 92 -3.88 3.48 27.00
C LEU A 92 -5.07 3.64 26.03
N GLY A 93 -5.93 2.62 25.87
CA GLY A 93 -7.10 2.68 24.99
C GLY A 93 -6.88 2.09 23.60
N PHE A 94 -5.78 1.37 23.36
CA PHE A 94 -5.59 0.67 22.10
C PHE A 94 -6.54 -0.53 21.98
N THR A 95 -7.38 -0.52 20.93
CA THR A 95 -8.35 -1.59 20.63
C THR A 95 -7.92 -2.50 19.47
N GLY A 96 -6.68 -2.35 19.01
CA GLY A 96 -6.13 -3.18 17.93
C GLY A 96 -5.57 -4.50 18.44
N SER A 97 -5.18 -5.37 17.49
CA SER A 97 -4.62 -6.68 17.82
C SER A 97 -3.12 -6.62 18.13
N TYR A 98 -2.65 -7.57 18.95
CA TYR A 98 -1.22 -7.83 19.15
C TYR A 98 -0.46 -7.98 17.83
N GLY A 99 -1.08 -8.61 16.81
CA GLY A 99 -0.47 -8.79 15.49
C GLY A 99 -0.07 -7.46 14.83
N ARG A 100 -0.85 -6.39 15.04
CA ARG A 100 -0.53 -5.06 14.50
C ARG A 100 0.67 -4.43 15.21
N VAL A 101 0.75 -4.57 16.53
CA VAL A 101 1.91 -4.13 17.34
C VAL A 101 3.16 -4.91 16.97
N ALA A 102 3.04 -6.23 16.77
CA ALA A 102 4.14 -7.08 16.35
C ALA A 102 4.64 -6.74 14.93
N ALA A 103 3.72 -6.42 14.01
CA ALA A 103 4.08 -5.95 12.67
C ALA A 103 4.87 -4.65 12.73
N PHE A 104 4.34 -3.64 13.43
CA PHE A 104 5.02 -2.36 13.62
C PHE A 104 6.43 -2.54 14.22
N ALA A 105 6.55 -3.38 15.25
CA ALA A 105 7.85 -3.64 15.87
C ALA A 105 8.84 -4.43 14.99
N ARG A 106 8.37 -5.18 13.99
CA ARG A 106 9.24 -5.82 12.99
C ARG A 106 9.75 -4.78 12.01
N ASP A 107 8.86 -3.95 11.48
CA ASP A 107 9.20 -2.91 10.51
C ASP A 107 10.18 -1.90 11.12
N TRP A 108 9.91 -1.44 12.36
CA TRP A 108 10.81 -0.56 13.11
C TRP A 108 12.21 -1.14 13.32
N ARG A 109 12.34 -2.45 13.55
CA ARG A 109 13.67 -3.09 13.67
C ARG A 109 14.37 -3.18 12.33
N ALA A 110 13.63 -3.42 11.25
CA ALA A 110 14.19 -3.47 9.90
C ALA A 110 14.68 -2.09 9.44
N ASP A 111 13.93 -1.02 9.73
CA ASP A 111 14.35 0.38 9.49
C ASP A 111 15.68 0.68 10.20
N ARG A 112 15.78 0.34 11.49
CA ARG A 112 17.01 0.52 12.28
C ARG A 112 18.21 -0.25 11.72
N GLN A 113 18.00 -1.45 11.19
CA GLN A 113 19.07 -2.22 10.55
C GLN A 113 19.52 -1.58 9.24
N ARG A 114 18.59 -1.06 8.43
CA ARG A 114 18.92 -0.31 7.20
C ARG A 114 19.73 0.94 7.49
N GLU A 115 19.32 1.72 8.51
CA GLU A 115 20.05 2.92 8.96
C GLU A 115 21.49 2.59 9.39
N GLN A 116 21.68 1.49 10.14
CA GLN A 116 23.00 1.05 10.59
C GLN A 116 23.89 0.48 9.49
N GLN A 117 23.30 -0.06 8.42
CA GLN A 117 24.04 -0.57 7.25
C GLN A 117 24.46 0.52 6.26
N THR A 118 23.85 1.71 6.35
CA THR A 118 24.12 2.84 5.45
C THR A 118 25.15 3.82 6.02
N THR A 119 25.75 3.51 7.18
CA THR A 119 26.84 4.28 7.81
C THR A 119 28.12 3.47 7.77
#